data_AF-A0A1F8EJD6-F1
#
_entry.id   AF-A0A1F8EJD6-F1
#
_cell.length_a   1.000
_cell.length_b   1.000
_cell.length_c   1.000
_cell.angle_alpha   90.00
_cell.angle_beta   90.00
_cell.angle_gamma   90.00
#
_symmetry.space_group_name_H-M   'P 1'
#
loop_
_entity.id
_entity.type
_entity.pdbx_description
1 polymer ?
#
loop_
_entity_poly.entity_id
_entity_poly.type
_entity_poly.pdbx_seq_one_letter_code
_entity_poly.pdbx_strand_id
1 'polypeptide(L)'
;MSFIYKVFKVSFFIFLDISGILLGIFLIVLGLAMLLDWQLAKEGLGWLILVIGIGAFLLHLGHYFDLKYMRWLFGSKYFIEK
;
A
#
# COMPACT_ATOMS: atom_id res chain seq x y z
N MET A 1 -29.43 -3.40 -2.24
CA MET A 1 -28.31 -3.32 -1.28
C MET A 1 -28.68 -2.32 -0.19
N SER A 2 -28.63 -2.68 1.10
CA SER A 2 -28.87 -1.72 2.19
C SER A 2 -27.82 -0.60 2.17
N PHE A 3 -28.23 0.64 2.44
CA PHE A 3 -27.34 1.81 2.53
C PHE A 3 -26.16 1.56 3.50
N ILE A 4 -26.44 0.89 4.61
CA ILE A 4 -25.44 0.53 5.64
C ILE A 4 -24.33 -0.35 5.04
N TYR A 5 -24.70 -1.32 4.19
CA TYR A 5 -23.73 -2.21 3.53
C TYR A 5 -22.81 -1.44 2.58
N LYS A 6 -23.34 -0.44 1.87
CA LYS A 6 -22.54 0.40 0.96
C LYS A 6 -21.49 1.22 1.74
N VAL A 7 -21.89 1.82 2.87
CA VAL A 7 -20.98 2.59 3.73
C VAL A 7 -19.89 1.69 4.32
N PHE A 8 -20.26 0.54 4.88
CA PHE A 8 -19.28 -0.40 5.45
C PHE A 8 -18.26 -0.86 4.41
N LYS A 9 -18.72 -1.20 3.20
CA LYS A 9 -17.86 -1.62 2.10
C LYS A 9 -16.84 -0.54 1.75
N VAL A 10 -17.28 0.70 1.55
CA VAL A 10 -16.41 1.82 1.18
C VAL A 10 -15.40 2.12 2.29
N SER A 11 -15.86 2.21 3.54
CA SER A 11 -14.97 2.47 4.68
C SER A 11 -13.93 1.36 4.87
N PHE A 12 -14.30 0.09 4.65
CA PHE A 12 -13.36 -1.03 4.73
C PHE A 12 -12.26 -0.94 3.67
N PHE A 13 -12.60 -0.63 2.41
CA PHE A 13 -11.59 -0.47 1.36
C PHE A 13 -10.66 0.71 1.61
N ILE A 14 -11.21 1.85 2.04
CA ILE A 14 -10.41 3.03 2.44
C ILE A 14 -9.45 2.68 3.57
N PHE A 15 -9.94 1.97 4.60
CA PHE A 15 -9.11 1.52 5.71
C PHE A 15 -8.00 0.57 5.25
N LEU A 16 -8.32 -0.40 4.39
CA LEU A 16 -7.36 -1.35 3.85
C LEU A 16 -6.23 -0.65 3.07
N ASP A 17 -6.56 0.36 2.27
CA ASP A 17 -5.54 1.12 1.54
C ASP A 17 -4.69 2.01 2.44
N ILE A 18 -5.30 2.73 3.40
CA ILE A 18 -4.55 3.58 4.32
C ILE A 18 -3.59 2.73 5.17
N SER A 19 -4.06 1.59 5.67
CA SER A 19 -3.22 0.64 6.41
C SER A 19 -2.11 0.05 5.55
N GLY A 20 -2.38 -0.23 4.27
CA GLY A 20 -1.38 -0.67 3.29
C GLY A 20 -0.32 0.40 2.98
N ILE A 21 -0.71 1.67 2.84
CA ILE A 21 0.21 2.80 2.68
C ILE A 21 1.11 2.93 3.91
N LEU A 22 0.52 2.88 5.11
CA LEU A 22 1.27 2.94 6.37
C LEU A 22 2.25 1.78 6.51
N LEU A 23 1.83 0.57 6.14
CA LEU A 23 2.71 -0.61 6.11
C LEU A 23 3.86 -0.41 5.12
N GLY A 24 3.58 0.12 3.92
CA GLY A 24 4.61 0.44 2.93
C GLY A 24 5.64 1.43 3.46
N ILE A 25 5.20 2.54 4.06
CA ILE A 25 6.09 3.53 4.71
C ILE A 25 6.93 2.86 5.80
N PHE A 26 6.30 2.06 6.66
CA PHE A 26 6.99 1.34 7.72
C PHE A 26 8.10 0.42 7.17
N LEU A 27 7.80 -0.37 6.14
CA LEU A 27 8.78 -1.26 5.52
C LEU A 27 9.90 -0.50 4.82
N ILE A 28 9.62 0.64 4.19
CA ILE A 28 10.65 1.51 3.59
C ILE A 28 11.62 2.00 4.68
N VAL A 29 11.08 2.56 5.77
CA VAL A 29 11.90 3.05 6.90
C VAL A 29 12.69 1.91 7.53
N LEU A 30 12.06 0.75 7.74
CA LEU A 30 12.71 -0.44 8.29
C LEU A 30 13.85 -0.91 7.38
N GLY A 31 13.59 -1.07 6.08
CA GLY A 31 14.62 -1.46 5.11
C GLY A 31 15.78 -0.47 5.07
N LEU A 32 15.50 0.84 5.13
CA LEU A 32 16.53 1.89 5.13
C LEU A 32 17.37 1.83 6.42
N ALA A 33 16.73 1.65 7.58
CA ALA A 33 17.42 1.50 8.87
C ALA A 33 18.33 0.25 8.90
N MET A 34 17.90 -0.85 8.26
CA MET A 34 18.72 -2.06 8.09
C MET A 34 19.93 -1.84 7.20
N LEU A 35 19.81 -1.02 6.15
CA LEU A 35 20.93 -0.67 5.26
C LEU A 35 21.93 0.30 5.90
N LEU A 36 21.48 1.14 6.84
CA LEU A 36 22.31 2.08 7.59
C LEU A 36 22.99 1.45 8.81
N ASP A 37 23.01 0.12 8.88
CA ASP A 37 23.65 -0.68 9.93
C ASP A 37 23.17 -0.31 11.35
N TRP A 38 21.90 0.06 11.47
CA TRP A 38 21.27 0.40 12.75
C TRP A 38 20.96 -0.87 13.57
N GLN A 39 21.91 -1.81 13.66
CA GLN A 39 21.84 -3.07 14.42
C GLN A 39 20.74 -4.06 13.98
N LEU A 40 19.92 -3.73 12.98
CA LEU A 40 18.96 -4.63 12.37
C LEU A 40 19.58 -5.33 11.14
N ALA A 41 20.17 -6.51 11.40
CA ALA A 41 20.44 -7.64 10.49
C ALA A 41 20.72 -7.42 8.98
N LYS A 42 21.85 -7.99 8.51
CA LYS A 42 22.22 -8.39 7.13
C LYS A 42 21.64 -7.54 5.99
N GLU A 43 22.52 -6.74 5.39
CA GLU A 43 22.31 -5.86 4.22
C GLU A 43 21.38 -6.44 3.12
N GLY A 44 21.49 -7.73 2.80
CA GLY A 44 20.65 -8.37 1.78
C GLY A 44 19.16 -8.42 2.11
N LEU A 45 18.79 -8.55 3.39
CA LEU A 45 17.39 -8.55 3.82
C LEU A 45 16.81 -7.12 3.86
N GLY A 46 17.65 -6.13 4.15
CA GLY A 46 17.28 -4.71 4.08
C GLY A 46 16.82 -4.30 2.67
N TRP A 47 17.57 -4.68 1.64
CA TRP A 47 17.18 -4.44 0.23
C TRP A 47 15.86 -5.10 -0.14
N LEU A 48 15.63 -6.36 0.26
CA LEU A 48 14.38 -7.07 0.01
C LEU A 48 13.18 -6.35 0.64
N ILE A 49 13.31 -5.99 1.92
CA ILE A 49 12.26 -5.28 2.68
C ILE A 49 11.97 -3.93 2.03
N LEU A 50 13.00 -3.22 1.59
CA LEU A 50 12.86 -1.92 0.97
C LEU A 50 12.11 -2.00 -0.37
N VAL A 51 12.44 -2.99 -1.21
CA VAL A 51 11.73 -3.24 -2.48
C VAL A 51 10.26 -3.60 -2.22
N ILE A 52 9.99 -4.48 -1.25
CA ILE A 52 8.61 -4.85 -0.89
C ILE A 52 7.86 -3.65 -0.32
N GLY A 53 8.49 -2.82 0.51
CA GLY A 53 7.91 -1.62 1.09
C GLY A 53 7.54 -0.58 0.04
N ILE A 54 8.45 -0.30 -0.90
CA ILE A 54 8.17 0.58 -2.06
C ILE A 54 7.02 0.00 -2.89
N GLY A 55 7.05 -1.30 -3.17
CA GLY A 55 5.99 -1.97 -3.93
C GLY A 55 4.62 -1.83 -3.26
N ALA A 56 4.52 -2.16 -1.96
CA ALA A 56 3.30 -2.04 -1.18
C ALA A 56 2.81 -0.58 -1.13
N PHE A 57 3.71 0.37 -0.88
CA PHE A 57 3.37 1.79 -0.87
C PHE A 57 2.80 2.25 -2.21
N LEU A 58 3.48 1.95 -3.32
CA LEU A 58 3.03 2.35 -4.66
C LEU A 58 1.71 1.67 -5.05
N LEU A 59 1.54 0.39 -4.72
CA LEU A 59 0.30 -0.34 -4.99
C LEU A 59 -0.89 0.27 -4.25
N HIS A 60 -0.78 0.49 -2.95
CA HIS A 60 -1.87 1.05 -2.16
C HIS A 60 -2.10 2.53 -2.46
N LEU A 61 -1.05 3.31 -2.73
CA LEU A 61 -1.20 4.72 -3.11
C LEU A 61 -1.84 4.86 -4.49
N GLY A 62 -1.44 4.02 -5.45
CA GLY A 62 -2.05 3.96 -6.77
C GLY A 62 -3.50 3.51 -6.76
N HIS A 63 -3.82 2.54 -5.89
CA HIS A 63 -5.19 2.08 -5.67
C HIS A 63 -6.04 3.20 -5.04
N TYR A 64 -5.55 3.82 -3.97
CA TYR A 64 -6.27 4.84 -3.21
C TYR A 64 -6.60 6.09 -4.03
N PHE A 65 -5.65 6.56 -4.85
CA PHE A 65 -5.84 7.75 -5.71
C PHE A 65 -6.40 7.44 -7.10
N ASP A 66 -6.74 6.17 -7.43
CA ASP A 66 -7.14 5.73 -8.78
C ASP A 66 -6.17 6.25 -9.87
N LEU A 67 -4.86 6.05 -9.66
CA LEU A 67 -3.84 6.57 -10.56
C LEU A 67 -3.95 5.89 -11.93
N LYS A 68 -4.08 6.70 -12.99
CA LYS A 68 -4.35 6.25 -14.37
C LYS A 68 -3.37 5.19 -14.88
N TYR A 69 -2.10 5.23 -14.48
CA TYR A 69 -1.08 4.26 -14.91
C TYR A 69 -1.12 2.93 -14.13
N MET A 70 -1.77 2.89 -12.96
CA MET A 70 -1.96 1.67 -12.16
C MET A 70 -3.31 1.01 -12.42
N ARG A 71 -4.16 1.61 -13.26
CA ARG A 71 -5.43 0.99 -13.71
C ARG A 71 -5.25 -0.34 -14.43
N TRP A 72 -4.08 -0.64 -14.98
CA TRP A 72 -3.79 -1.96 -15.53
C TRP A 72 -3.68 -3.05 -14.45
N LEU A 73 -3.23 -2.68 -13.24
CA LEU A 73 -3.11 -3.59 -12.09
C LEU A 73 -4.45 -3.81 -11.38
N PHE A 74 -5.31 -2.80 -11.34
CA PHE A 74 -6.54 -2.82 -10.55
C PHE A 74 -7.83 -2.81 -11.39
N GLY A 75 -7.76 -2.74 -12.72
CA GLY A 75 -8.93 -2.65 -13.61
C GLY A 75 -9.51 -1.24 -13.74
N SER A 76 -10.48 -1.07 -14.66
CA SER A 76 -10.88 0.26 -15.15
C SER A 76 -11.82 1.07 -14.23
N LYS A 77 -12.43 0.47 -13.19
CA LYS A 77 -13.40 1.15 -12.32
C LYS A 77 -13.50 0.44 -10.96
N TYR A 78 -12.91 1.01 -9.91
CA TYR A 78 -13.07 0.45 -8.55
C TYR A 78 -13.80 1.38 -7.60
N PHE A 79 -13.55 2.69 -7.64
CA PHE A 79 -14.09 3.56 -6.58
C PHE A 79 -15.54 4.00 -6.79
N ILE A 80 -16.03 4.14 -8.03
CA ILE A 80 -17.37 4.69 -8.27
C ILE A 80 -17.95 4.14 -9.59
N GLU A 81 -18.72 3.06 -9.53
CA GLU A 81 -19.95 3.04 -10.33
C GLU A 81 -20.86 4.09 -9.68
N LYS A 82 -21.01 5.22 -10.38
CA LYS A 82 -21.96 6.29 -10.04
C LYS A 82 -23.36 5.75 -10.19
#